data_AF-A0A915E9G2-F1
#
_entry.id   AF-A0A915E9G2-F1
#
_cell.length_a   1.000
_cell.length_b   1.000
_cell.length_c   1.000
_cell.angle_alpha   90.00
_cell.angle_beta   90.00
_cell.angle_gamma   90.00
#
_symmetry.space_group_name_H-M   'P 1'
#
loop_
_entity.id
_entity.type
_entity.pdbx_description
1 polymer ?
#
loop_
_entity_poly.entity_id
_entity_poly.type
_entity_poly.pdbx_seq_one_letter_code
_entity_poly.pdbx_strand_id
1 'polypeptide(L)'
;MKLRGETRDSIGSAPAPKSIEIDGAKPKFKPNFRIGNYHVTFTGHSLGGALASLASIRTVLDNFRRSDQIKLYTFGQPRVGCSSFAFKHDELVPHSFRVVNRLDIVPHLPACAKNRLDPRVQDEHDSKPCDPEASGIAYHHGTEIWYPNGMGPSNRYYECLGTPKNEDFHCSDSLLFELSKYETYIFDHRHYFEHKVPSFGKLGCVANTTLEESIPNGAVYVSPDGSSPATENKPHRILQIAQSIGRLLGGHNK
;
A
#
# COMPACT_ATOMS: atom_id res chain seq x y z
N MET A 1 -17.97 76.24 23.92
CA MET A 1 -17.98 75.07 24.82
C MET A 1 -16.61 74.36 24.74
N LYS A 2 -16.23 73.56 25.75
CA LYS A 2 -14.87 72.99 26.00
C LYS A 2 -15.01 71.48 26.35
N LEU A 3 -14.02 70.58 26.29
CA LEU A 3 -12.55 70.63 26.05
C LEU A 3 -12.09 69.25 25.49
N ARG A 4 -11.02 69.19 24.64
CA ARG A 4 -10.17 67.99 24.37
C ARG A 4 -10.86 66.83 23.61
N GLY A 5 -10.21 65.83 22.99
CA GLY A 5 -8.81 65.36 22.75
C GLY A 5 -8.93 63.85 22.43
N GLU A 6 -8.32 63.20 21.42
CA GLU A 6 -6.91 62.77 21.20
C GLU A 6 -6.90 61.94 19.88
N THR A 7 -6.11 62.27 18.84
CA THR A 7 -4.90 61.57 18.33
C THR A 7 -4.90 60.03 18.13
N ARG A 8 -4.66 59.60 16.87
CA ARG A 8 -3.81 58.45 16.41
C ARG A 8 -4.23 57.01 16.87
N ASP A 9 -4.03 55.91 16.13
CA ASP A 9 -3.16 55.57 14.99
C ASP A 9 -3.75 54.43 14.12
N SER A 10 -3.06 54.08 13.04
CA SER A 10 -3.38 53.03 12.05
C SER A 10 -3.46 51.58 12.58
N ILE A 11 -4.39 50.77 12.05
CA ILE A 11 -4.32 49.30 12.09
C ILE A 11 -4.15 48.78 10.66
N GLY A 12 -2.99 48.15 10.40
CA GLY A 12 -2.61 47.65 9.08
C GLY A 12 -3.23 46.30 8.71
N SER A 13 -3.00 45.88 7.46
CA SER A 13 -3.49 44.61 6.90
C SER A 13 -3.01 43.39 7.70
N ALA A 14 -3.91 42.43 7.93
CA ALA A 14 -3.54 41.13 8.49
C ALA A 14 -2.50 40.43 7.59
N PRO A 15 -1.40 39.89 8.14
CA PRO A 15 -0.36 39.24 7.36
C PRO A 15 -0.82 37.87 6.83
N ALA A 16 -0.30 37.49 5.66
CA ALA A 16 -0.47 36.15 5.11
C ALA A 16 0.00 35.06 6.10
N PRO A 17 -0.60 33.86 6.09
CA PRO A 17 -0.18 32.77 6.97
C PRO A 17 1.30 32.43 6.72
N LYS A 18 2.12 32.51 7.77
CA LYS A 18 3.54 32.21 7.70
C LYS A 18 3.73 30.73 7.34
N SER A 19 4.60 30.47 6.38
CA SER A 19 5.14 29.13 6.12
C SER A 19 5.70 28.54 7.41
N ILE A 20 5.31 27.31 7.73
CA ILE A 20 5.88 26.56 8.86
C ILE A 20 7.29 26.13 8.44
N GLU A 21 8.29 26.95 8.77
CA GLU A 21 9.68 26.50 8.80
C GLU A 21 9.83 25.53 9.98
N ILE A 22 9.93 24.24 9.67
CA ILE A 22 10.40 23.25 10.64
C ILE A 22 11.91 23.44 10.76
N ASP A 23 12.30 24.36 11.64
CA ASP A 23 13.70 24.60 12.01
C ASP A 23 14.19 23.49 12.96
N GLY A 24 14.29 22.30 12.37
CA GLY A 24 14.84 21.10 12.97
C GLY A 24 15.82 20.52 11.97
N ALA A 25 17.11 20.57 12.29
CA ALA A 25 18.18 20.12 11.40
C ALA A 25 17.91 18.68 10.94
N LYS A 26 17.46 18.51 9.68
CA LYS A 26 17.31 17.19 9.06
C LYS A 26 18.66 16.47 9.24
N PRO A 27 18.70 15.29 9.90
CA PRO A 27 19.94 14.58 10.07
C PRO A 27 20.50 14.29 8.68
N LYS A 28 21.60 14.97 8.33
CA LYS A 28 22.30 14.78 7.05
C LYS A 28 23.03 13.45 7.10
N PHE A 29 22.26 12.36 7.07
CA PHE A 29 22.76 11.02 6.81
C PHE A 29 23.34 11.05 5.40
N LYS A 30 24.65 11.30 5.34
CA LYS A 30 25.49 11.08 4.16
C LYS A 30 26.03 9.66 4.29
N PRO A 31 25.34 8.62 3.82
CA PRO A 31 25.96 7.31 3.74
C PRO A 31 27.15 7.45 2.81
N ASN A 32 28.37 7.23 3.32
CA ASN A 32 29.59 7.10 2.50
C ASN A 32 29.61 5.78 1.70
N PHE A 33 28.42 5.25 1.36
CA PHE A 33 28.24 4.13 0.48
C PHE A 33 28.15 4.66 -0.94
N ARG A 34 29.03 4.20 -1.84
CA ARG A 34 28.87 4.43 -3.28
C ARG A 34 27.66 3.63 -3.77
N ILE A 35 26.48 4.22 -3.60
CA ILE A 35 25.22 3.72 -4.15
C ILE A 35 25.38 3.65 -5.67
N GLY A 36 25.51 2.44 -6.21
CA GLY A 36 25.48 2.21 -7.65
C GLY A 36 24.14 2.61 -8.26
N ASN A 37 24.10 2.79 -9.58
CA ASN A 37 22.86 3.04 -10.31
C ASN A 37 22.01 1.75 -10.38
N TYR A 38 21.32 1.42 -9.29
CA TYR A 38 20.42 0.27 -9.19
C TYR A 38 19.00 0.70 -8.81
N HIS A 39 18.03 -0.05 -9.33
CA HIS A 39 16.62 0.10 -9.00
C HIS A 39 16.32 -0.60 -7.67
N VAL A 40 15.41 -0.03 -6.89
CA VAL A 40 14.94 -0.58 -5.61
C VAL A 40 13.48 -0.98 -5.77
N THR A 41 13.16 -2.23 -5.45
CA THR A 41 11.76 -2.69 -5.41
C THR A 41 11.34 -2.85 -3.95
N PHE A 42 10.28 -2.13 -3.57
CA PHE A 42 9.59 -2.31 -2.30
C PHE A 42 8.50 -3.35 -2.48
N THR A 43 8.30 -4.20 -1.48
CA THR A 43 7.19 -5.15 -1.47
C THR A 43 6.77 -5.51 -0.07
N GLY A 44 5.53 -5.97 0.07
CA GLY A 44 4.97 -6.46 1.32
C GLY A 44 3.54 -6.96 1.13
N HIS A 45 3.16 -7.89 1.99
CA HIS A 45 1.80 -8.43 2.10
C HIS A 45 1.09 -7.82 3.30
N SER A 46 -0.23 -7.59 3.21
CA SER A 46 -1.06 -7.08 4.31
C SER A 46 -0.52 -5.76 4.87
N LEU A 47 -0.42 -5.62 6.21
CA LEU A 47 0.27 -4.51 6.89
C LEU A 47 1.68 -4.25 6.33
N GLY A 48 2.41 -5.29 5.94
CA GLY A 48 3.72 -5.15 5.30
C GLY A 48 3.65 -4.39 3.96
N GLY A 49 2.55 -4.51 3.22
CA GLY A 49 2.28 -3.72 2.02
C GLY A 49 2.11 -2.23 2.32
N ALA A 50 1.38 -1.90 3.38
CA ALA A 50 1.21 -0.50 3.81
C ALA A 50 2.55 0.11 4.26
N LEU A 51 3.35 -0.64 5.01
CA LEU A 51 4.71 -0.24 5.40
C LEU A 51 5.64 -0.09 4.18
N ALA A 52 5.53 -0.96 3.18
CA ALA A 52 6.28 -0.86 1.93
C ALA A 52 5.90 0.40 1.13
N SER A 53 4.61 0.77 1.11
CA SER A 53 4.14 2.04 0.53
C SER A 53 4.80 3.24 1.21
N LEU A 54 4.69 3.35 2.54
CA LEU A 54 5.30 4.43 3.31
C LEU A 54 6.83 4.49 3.14
N ALA A 55 7.50 3.33 3.11
CA ALA A 55 8.95 3.26 2.88
C ALA A 55 9.34 3.72 1.46
N SER A 56 8.58 3.36 0.43
CA SER A 56 8.87 3.74 -0.95
C SER A 56 8.82 5.26 -1.17
N ILE A 57 7.74 5.93 -0.76
CA ILE A 57 7.60 7.40 -0.88
C ILE A 57 8.63 8.12 0.00
N ARG A 58 8.89 7.62 1.21
CA ARG A 58 9.90 8.19 2.11
C ARG A 58 11.32 8.12 1.53
N THR A 59 11.64 7.06 0.80
CA THR A 59 12.93 6.88 0.12
C THR A 59 13.18 7.93 -0.96
N VAL A 60 12.12 8.41 -1.64
CA VAL A 60 12.20 9.54 -2.57
C VAL A 60 12.36 10.86 -1.81
N LEU A 61 11.52 11.11 -0.80
CA LEU A 61 11.51 12.35 -0.02
C LEU A 61 12.83 12.62 0.72
N ASP A 62 13.49 11.56 1.23
CA ASP A 62 14.81 11.65 1.88
C ASP A 62 15.97 11.64 0.86
N ASN A 63 15.69 11.61 -0.45
CA ASN A 63 16.66 11.58 -1.55
C ASN A 63 17.60 10.35 -1.54
N PHE A 64 17.14 9.20 -1.02
CA PHE A 64 17.89 7.94 -1.08
C PHE A 64 17.79 7.24 -2.45
N ARG A 65 16.75 7.55 -3.24
CA ARG A 65 16.57 7.20 -4.66
C ARG A 65 15.80 8.31 -5.38
N ARG A 66 15.95 8.35 -6.71
CA ARG A 66 15.00 9.06 -7.58
C ARG A 66 13.76 8.22 -7.84
N SER A 67 12.66 8.85 -8.23
CA SER A 67 11.38 8.21 -8.58
C SER A 67 11.49 7.14 -9.67
N ASP A 68 12.28 7.37 -10.72
CA ASP A 68 12.52 6.41 -11.81
C ASP A 68 13.27 5.14 -11.34
N GLN A 69 13.94 5.21 -10.19
CA GLN A 69 14.70 4.11 -9.62
C GLN A 69 13.90 3.27 -8.60
N ILE A 70 12.61 3.58 -8.36
CA ILE A 70 11.77 2.85 -7.42
C ILE A 70 10.64 2.11 -8.14
N LYS A 71 10.36 0.88 -7.69
CA LYS A 71 9.11 0.15 -7.94
C LYS A 71 8.48 -0.28 -6.62
N LEU A 72 7.16 -0.43 -6.59
CA LEU A 72 6.40 -0.95 -5.46
C LEU A 72 5.41 -2.01 -5.97
N TYR A 73 5.47 -3.22 -5.38
CA TYR A 73 4.49 -4.28 -5.61
C TYR A 73 3.98 -4.78 -4.27
N THR A 74 2.69 -4.61 -3.97
CA THR A 74 2.10 -5.01 -2.70
C THR A 74 0.97 -6.02 -2.90
N PHE A 75 0.67 -6.81 -1.87
CA PHE A 75 -0.32 -7.89 -1.92
C PHE A 75 -1.31 -7.72 -0.76
N GLY A 76 -2.60 -7.57 -1.05
CA GLY A 76 -3.62 -7.35 -0.01
C GLY A 76 -3.34 -6.08 0.82
N GLN A 77 -2.86 -5.01 0.18
CA GLN A 77 -2.47 -3.76 0.84
C GLN A 77 -3.70 -2.98 1.30
N PRO A 78 -3.88 -2.69 2.61
CA PRO A 78 -4.94 -1.79 3.09
C PRO A 78 -4.66 -0.33 2.67
N ARG A 79 -5.70 0.52 2.67
CA ARG A 79 -5.55 1.96 2.39
C ARG A 79 -4.60 2.61 3.39
N VAL A 80 -3.65 3.40 2.90
CA VAL A 80 -2.49 3.88 3.69
C VAL A 80 -2.63 5.33 4.17
N GLY A 81 -3.33 6.18 3.43
CA GLY A 81 -3.51 7.59 3.72
C GLY A 81 -4.75 8.16 3.01
N CYS A 82 -4.91 9.48 2.98
CA CYS A 82 -6.00 10.12 2.25
C CYS A 82 -5.67 10.36 0.77
N SER A 83 -6.63 10.86 -0.01
CA SER A 83 -6.45 11.15 -1.44
C SER A 83 -5.24 12.07 -1.72
N SER A 84 -4.98 13.05 -0.87
CA SER A 84 -3.79 13.91 -0.96
C SER A 84 -2.46 13.15 -0.77
N PHE A 85 -2.42 12.16 0.14
CA PHE A 85 -1.28 11.25 0.25
C PHE A 85 -1.16 10.36 -0.99
N ALA A 86 -2.28 9.82 -1.46
CA ALA A 86 -2.32 8.90 -2.58
C ALA A 86 -1.81 9.52 -3.88
N PHE A 87 -2.34 10.69 -4.27
CA PHE A 87 -1.88 11.38 -5.47
C PHE A 87 -0.42 11.84 -5.37
N LYS A 88 0.06 12.17 -4.15
CA LYS A 88 1.49 12.48 -3.95
C LYS A 88 2.38 11.23 -3.98
N HIS A 89 1.86 10.07 -3.60
CA HIS A 89 2.54 8.78 -3.80
C HIS A 89 2.66 8.46 -5.29
N ASP A 90 1.58 8.57 -6.05
CA ASP A 90 1.57 8.35 -7.51
C ASP A 90 2.60 9.22 -8.25
N GLU A 91 2.72 10.49 -7.85
CA GLU A 91 3.69 11.43 -8.42
C GLU A 91 5.15 11.00 -8.15
N LEU A 92 5.43 10.53 -6.92
CA LEU A 92 6.79 10.22 -6.47
C LEU A 92 7.21 8.77 -6.75
N VAL A 93 6.27 7.84 -6.89
CA VAL A 93 6.51 6.39 -7.11
C VAL A 93 5.59 5.89 -8.24
N PRO A 94 5.82 6.33 -9.49
CA PRO A 94 4.92 6.06 -10.61
C PRO A 94 4.80 4.57 -11.00
N HIS A 95 5.76 3.74 -10.58
CA HIS A 95 5.73 2.28 -10.77
C HIS A 95 5.21 1.57 -9.50
N SER A 96 3.97 1.87 -9.12
CA SER A 96 3.30 1.37 -7.90
C SER A 96 2.08 0.52 -8.26
N PHE A 97 2.11 -0.76 -7.86
CA PHE A 97 1.06 -1.73 -8.15
C PHE A 97 0.57 -2.42 -6.86
N ARG A 98 -0.75 -2.47 -6.68
CA ARG A 98 -1.44 -3.20 -5.59
C ARG A 98 -2.10 -4.45 -6.17
N VAL A 99 -1.67 -5.63 -5.78
CA VAL A 99 -2.23 -6.90 -6.22
C VAL A 99 -3.30 -7.36 -5.22
N VAL A 100 -4.50 -7.66 -5.72
CA VAL A 100 -5.66 -8.05 -4.90
C VAL A 100 -6.22 -9.39 -5.38
N ASN A 101 -6.39 -10.33 -4.45
CA ASN A 101 -6.97 -11.65 -4.73
C ASN A 101 -8.47 -11.67 -4.43
N ARG A 102 -9.28 -12.03 -5.43
CA ARG A 102 -10.71 -12.36 -5.35
C ARG A 102 -11.52 -11.45 -4.40
N LEU A 103 -11.89 -11.95 -3.21
CA LEU A 103 -12.66 -11.25 -2.18
C LEU A 103 -11.82 -10.90 -0.94
N ASP A 104 -10.52 -10.62 -1.10
CA ASP A 104 -9.67 -10.10 -0.04
C ASP A 104 -10.24 -8.78 0.49
N ILE A 105 -10.74 -8.78 1.73
CA ILE A 105 -11.34 -7.62 2.37
C ILE A 105 -10.31 -6.56 2.80
N VAL A 106 -9.04 -6.92 2.98
CA VAL A 106 -8.03 -6.04 3.61
C VAL A 106 -7.73 -4.80 2.77
N PRO A 107 -7.61 -4.86 1.43
CA PRO A 107 -7.58 -3.67 0.57
C PRO A 107 -8.72 -2.68 0.79
N HIS A 108 -9.90 -3.15 1.20
CA HIS A 108 -11.06 -2.28 1.44
C HIS A 108 -11.08 -1.69 2.85
N LEU A 109 -10.05 -1.93 3.66
CA LEU A 109 -9.86 -1.39 5.01
C LEU A 109 -8.69 -0.40 5.07
N PRO A 110 -8.78 0.67 5.91
CA PRO A 110 -10.03 1.26 6.39
C PRO A 110 -10.94 1.69 5.23
N ALA A 111 -12.23 1.83 5.50
CA ALA A 111 -13.22 2.19 4.47
C ALA A 111 -12.97 3.62 3.94
N CYS A 112 -13.09 3.78 2.62
CA CYS A 112 -13.14 5.09 1.98
C CYS A 112 -14.48 5.78 2.23
N ALA A 113 -14.52 7.11 2.06
CA ALA A 113 -15.79 7.81 1.90
C ALA A 113 -16.47 7.37 0.60
N LYS A 114 -17.80 7.27 0.61
CA LYS A 114 -18.57 6.80 -0.55
C LYS A 114 -19.30 7.95 -1.23
N ASN A 115 -19.07 8.14 -2.53
CA ASN A 115 -19.82 9.11 -3.32
C ASN A 115 -21.24 8.59 -3.54
N ARG A 116 -22.20 9.12 -2.77
CA ARG A 116 -23.63 8.76 -2.87
C ARG A 116 -24.35 9.43 -4.05
N LEU A 117 -23.71 10.38 -4.73
CA LEU A 117 -24.26 11.15 -5.84
C LEU A 117 -23.66 10.72 -7.19
N ASP A 118 -22.86 9.64 -7.22
CA ASP A 118 -22.29 9.12 -8.45
C ASP A 118 -23.41 8.56 -9.37
N PRO A 119 -23.52 9.01 -10.64
CA PRO A 119 -24.60 8.59 -11.54
C PRO A 119 -24.67 7.08 -11.84
N ARG A 120 -23.64 6.30 -11.48
CA ARG A 120 -23.64 4.84 -11.64
C ARG A 120 -24.42 4.12 -10.55
N VAL A 121 -24.72 4.79 -9.43
CA VAL A 121 -25.45 4.23 -8.29
C VAL A 121 -26.94 4.27 -8.61
N GLN A 122 -27.58 3.10 -8.73
CA GLN A 122 -29.01 3.00 -9.07
C GLN A 122 -29.85 2.63 -7.84
N ASP A 123 -29.31 1.80 -6.93
CA ASP A 123 -29.96 1.39 -5.68
C ASP A 123 -29.25 1.94 -4.43
N GLU A 124 -30.00 2.14 -3.35
CA GLU A 124 -29.43 2.55 -2.07
C GLU A 124 -28.59 1.44 -1.40
N HIS A 125 -28.87 0.17 -1.70
CA HIS A 125 -28.13 -1.00 -1.21
C HIS A 125 -26.90 -1.34 -2.06
N ASP A 126 -26.76 -0.78 -3.26
CA ASP A 126 -25.58 -0.99 -4.12
C ASP A 126 -24.27 -0.56 -3.43
N SER A 127 -23.16 -1.20 -3.80
CA SER A 127 -21.85 -0.60 -3.55
C SER A 127 -21.76 0.76 -4.24
N LYS A 128 -20.89 1.61 -3.71
CA LYS A 128 -20.74 3.00 -4.15
C LYS A 128 -19.25 3.27 -4.41
N PRO A 129 -18.87 4.07 -5.41
CA PRO A 129 -17.48 4.41 -5.64
C PRO A 129 -16.91 5.21 -4.47
N CYS A 130 -15.60 5.15 -4.28
CA CYS A 130 -14.93 6.00 -3.30
C CYS A 130 -14.98 7.47 -3.74
N ASP A 131 -14.98 8.40 -2.79
CA ASP A 131 -14.96 9.83 -3.05
C ASP A 131 -13.52 10.39 -2.90
N PRO A 132 -12.86 10.81 -3.99
CA PRO A 132 -11.51 11.39 -3.92
C PRO A 132 -11.48 12.78 -3.26
N GLU A 133 -12.61 13.50 -3.23
CA GLU A 133 -12.71 14.85 -2.65
C GLU A 133 -12.96 14.82 -1.13
N ALA A 134 -13.20 13.64 -0.56
CA ALA A 134 -13.40 13.43 0.87
C ALA A 134 -12.09 13.61 1.67
N SER A 135 -11.78 14.86 1.98
CA SER A 135 -10.57 15.28 2.70
C SER A 135 -10.36 14.50 4.00
N GLY A 136 -9.13 13.99 4.18
CA GLY A 136 -8.71 13.24 5.37
C GLY A 136 -9.22 11.81 5.47
N ILE A 137 -10.11 11.35 4.58
CA ILE A 137 -10.61 9.97 4.57
C ILE A 137 -9.69 9.07 3.73
N ALA A 138 -9.59 7.80 4.12
CA ALA A 138 -8.70 6.83 3.50
C ALA A 138 -8.98 6.63 2.00
N TYR A 139 -7.91 6.59 1.21
CA TYR A 139 -7.93 6.48 -0.25
C TYR A 139 -6.68 5.74 -0.76
N HIS A 140 -6.82 4.99 -1.84
CA HIS A 140 -5.78 4.15 -2.44
C HIS A 140 -4.82 4.89 -3.38
N HIS A 141 -3.62 4.33 -3.51
CA HIS A 141 -2.55 4.86 -4.33
C HIS A 141 -1.95 3.78 -5.25
N GLY A 142 -1.44 4.17 -6.42
CA GLY A 142 -1.00 3.26 -7.47
C GLY A 142 -2.12 2.52 -8.20
N THR A 143 -1.73 1.68 -9.14
CA THR A 143 -2.63 0.89 -9.98
C THR A 143 -3.02 -0.41 -9.28
N GLU A 144 -4.29 -0.78 -9.28
CA GLU A 144 -4.72 -2.10 -8.81
C GLU A 144 -4.59 -3.15 -9.92
N ILE A 145 -4.12 -4.34 -9.54
CA ILE A 145 -4.10 -5.57 -10.35
C ILE A 145 -4.99 -6.59 -9.65
N TRP A 146 -6.24 -6.71 -10.10
CA TRP A 146 -7.25 -7.55 -9.44
C TRP A 146 -7.40 -8.91 -10.13
N TYR A 147 -7.46 -9.98 -9.33
CA TYR A 147 -7.71 -11.35 -9.77
C TYR A 147 -9.10 -11.82 -9.28
N PRO A 148 -10.19 -11.50 -9.99
CA PRO A 148 -11.57 -11.72 -9.52
C PRO A 148 -12.00 -13.19 -9.42
N ASN A 149 -11.17 -14.14 -9.88
CA ASN A 149 -11.48 -15.57 -9.94
C ASN A 149 -10.43 -16.45 -9.24
N GLY A 150 -9.55 -15.87 -8.42
CA GLY A 150 -8.37 -16.56 -7.85
C GLY A 150 -7.10 -16.37 -8.68
N MET A 151 -5.98 -16.93 -8.23
CA MET A 151 -4.63 -16.68 -8.76
C MET A 151 -3.92 -17.94 -9.30
N GLY A 152 -4.68 -18.96 -9.71
CA GLY A 152 -4.13 -20.14 -10.38
C GLY A 152 -3.57 -19.82 -11.76
N PRO A 153 -2.75 -20.70 -12.37
CA PRO A 153 -2.02 -20.42 -13.61
C PRO A 153 -2.88 -20.05 -14.83
N SER A 154 -4.15 -20.42 -14.84
CA SER A 154 -5.12 -20.10 -15.91
C SER A 154 -6.04 -18.92 -15.59
N ASN A 155 -5.94 -18.33 -14.39
CA ASN A 155 -6.78 -17.22 -13.99
C ASN A 155 -6.30 -15.91 -14.64
N ARG A 156 -7.26 -15.05 -14.99
CA ARG A 156 -6.99 -13.72 -15.56
C ARG A 156 -6.98 -12.67 -14.47
N TYR A 157 -6.13 -11.67 -14.64
CA TYR A 157 -6.16 -10.43 -13.89
C TYR A 157 -6.73 -9.29 -14.74
N TYR A 158 -7.11 -8.21 -14.07
CA TYR A 158 -7.51 -6.94 -14.65
C TYR A 158 -6.56 -5.86 -14.14
N GLU A 159 -6.09 -4.98 -15.04
CA GLU A 159 -5.41 -3.75 -14.66
C GLU A 159 -6.45 -2.65 -14.54
N CYS A 160 -6.59 -2.13 -13.32
CA CYS A 160 -7.74 -1.33 -12.91
C CYS A 160 -7.46 0.15 -13.16
N LEU A 161 -7.76 0.57 -14.39
CA LEU A 161 -7.47 1.90 -14.96
C LEU A 161 -8.72 2.80 -15.09
N GLY A 162 -9.87 2.34 -14.60
CA GLY A 162 -11.14 3.06 -14.62
C GLY A 162 -11.25 4.13 -13.53
N THR A 163 -12.48 4.39 -13.08
CA THR A 163 -12.79 5.56 -12.25
C THR A 163 -13.59 5.21 -10.98
N PRO A 164 -13.36 5.92 -9.87
CA PRO A 164 -12.36 6.98 -9.67
C PRO A 164 -10.91 6.43 -9.65
N LYS A 165 -9.93 7.29 -9.98
CA LYS A 165 -8.53 6.86 -10.14
C LYS A 165 -8.01 6.22 -8.84
N ASN A 166 -7.30 5.09 -8.96
CA ASN A 166 -6.77 4.24 -7.89
C ASN A 166 -7.80 3.45 -7.07
N GLU A 167 -9.11 3.70 -7.23
CA GLU A 167 -10.23 3.04 -6.53
C GLU A 167 -11.29 2.65 -7.59
N ASP A 168 -10.86 1.96 -8.65
CA ASP A 168 -11.65 1.69 -9.85
C ASP A 168 -12.91 0.88 -9.50
N PHE A 169 -14.08 1.50 -9.70
CA PHE A 169 -15.36 0.92 -9.34
C PHE A 169 -15.81 -0.20 -10.30
N HIS A 170 -15.03 -0.51 -11.34
CA HIS A 170 -15.21 -1.74 -12.15
C HIS A 170 -14.32 -2.91 -11.69
N CYS A 171 -13.45 -2.70 -10.70
CA CYS A 171 -12.62 -3.71 -10.07
C CYS A 171 -13.09 -4.02 -8.62
N SER A 172 -12.15 -4.29 -7.70
CA SER A 172 -12.43 -4.78 -6.35
C SER A 172 -13.34 -3.83 -5.55
N ASP A 173 -13.28 -2.52 -5.79
CA ASP A 173 -14.07 -1.55 -5.01
C ASP A 173 -15.59 -1.56 -5.34
N SER A 174 -16.00 -2.35 -6.34
CA SER A 174 -17.41 -2.73 -6.55
C SER A 174 -17.93 -3.73 -5.51
N LEU A 175 -17.05 -4.45 -4.80
CA LEU A 175 -17.43 -5.55 -3.91
C LEU A 175 -18.20 -5.07 -2.67
N LEU A 176 -19.10 -5.92 -2.20
CA LEU A 176 -19.79 -5.82 -0.91
C LEU A 176 -19.37 -6.98 -0.01
N PHE A 177 -19.16 -6.69 1.27
CA PHE A 177 -18.64 -7.64 2.25
C PHE A 177 -19.67 -7.93 3.35
N GLU A 178 -20.26 -9.12 3.30
CA GLU A 178 -21.12 -9.66 4.37
C GLU A 178 -20.28 -10.31 5.49
N LEU A 179 -20.55 -9.98 6.76
CA LEU A 179 -19.81 -10.53 7.91
C LEU A 179 -19.90 -12.07 8.02
N SER A 180 -20.98 -12.68 7.52
CA SER A 180 -21.20 -14.14 7.46
C SER A 180 -20.13 -14.88 6.64
N LYS A 181 -19.46 -14.19 5.70
CA LYS A 181 -18.48 -14.75 4.77
C LYS A 181 -17.03 -14.44 5.18
N TYR A 182 -16.80 -13.94 6.40
CA TYR A 182 -15.48 -13.51 6.91
C TYR A 182 -14.32 -14.48 6.62
N GLU A 183 -14.51 -15.78 6.87
CA GLU A 183 -13.47 -16.80 6.62
C GLU A 183 -13.06 -16.88 5.15
N THR A 184 -13.98 -16.61 4.22
CA THR A 184 -13.70 -16.58 2.77
C THR A 184 -12.79 -15.40 2.43
N TYR A 185 -13.02 -14.23 3.03
CA TYR A 185 -12.22 -13.04 2.79
C TYR A 185 -10.82 -13.15 3.40
N ILE A 186 -10.71 -13.76 4.59
CA ILE A 186 -9.43 -14.02 5.25
C ILE A 186 -8.67 -15.16 4.58
N PHE A 187 -9.36 -16.13 3.98
CA PHE A 187 -8.75 -17.10 3.08
C PHE A 187 -8.13 -16.37 1.88
N ASP A 188 -8.91 -15.58 1.13
CA ASP A 188 -8.39 -14.87 -0.05
C ASP A 188 -7.23 -13.93 0.31
N HIS A 189 -7.30 -13.25 1.45
CA HIS A 189 -6.22 -12.43 1.97
C HIS A 189 -4.92 -13.20 2.25
N ARG A 190 -5.01 -14.50 2.58
CA ARG A 190 -3.83 -15.32 2.92
C ARG A 190 -3.23 -16.06 1.73
N HIS A 191 -3.96 -16.19 0.62
CA HIS A 191 -3.54 -17.00 -0.54
C HIS A 191 -3.25 -16.11 -1.75
N TYR A 192 -2.04 -16.19 -2.29
CA TYR A 192 -1.63 -15.47 -3.48
C TYR A 192 -0.78 -16.42 -4.35
N PHE A 193 -1.13 -16.56 -5.63
CA PHE A 193 -0.48 -17.47 -6.59
C PHE A 193 -0.33 -18.91 -6.09
N GLU A 194 -1.44 -19.53 -5.68
CA GLU A 194 -1.51 -20.89 -5.10
C GLU A 194 -0.69 -21.13 -3.81
N HIS A 195 -0.14 -20.06 -3.20
CA HIS A 195 0.62 -20.13 -1.95
C HIS A 195 -0.09 -19.42 -0.80
N LYS A 196 -0.13 -20.06 0.38
CA LYS A 196 -0.55 -19.47 1.64
C LYS A 196 0.61 -18.64 2.19
N VAL A 197 0.64 -17.36 1.81
CA VAL A 197 1.76 -16.42 2.00
C VAL A 197 2.40 -16.48 3.41
N PRO A 198 1.65 -16.51 4.53
CA PRO A 198 2.26 -16.59 5.86
C PRO A 198 2.98 -17.91 6.15
N SER A 199 2.51 -19.02 5.59
CA SER A 199 3.13 -20.35 5.72
C SER A 199 4.31 -20.50 4.76
N PHE A 200 4.11 -20.13 3.49
CA PHE A 200 5.15 -20.14 2.44
C PHE A 200 6.40 -19.36 2.86
N GLY A 201 6.24 -18.15 3.42
CA GLY A 201 7.34 -17.35 3.93
C GLY A 201 8.08 -18.00 5.12
N LYS A 202 7.35 -18.65 6.05
CA LYS A 202 7.96 -19.38 7.18
C LYS A 202 8.72 -20.63 6.75
N LEU A 203 8.27 -21.29 5.68
CA LEU A 203 8.95 -22.43 5.05
C LEU A 203 10.12 -22.03 4.15
N GLY A 204 10.48 -20.74 4.06
CA GLY A 204 11.62 -20.26 3.26
C GLY A 204 11.34 -20.16 1.76
N CYS A 205 10.08 -20.00 1.36
CA CYS A 205 9.66 -19.83 -0.03
C CYS A 205 10.00 -21.00 -0.97
N VAL A 206 9.97 -22.23 -0.44
CA VAL A 206 10.16 -23.45 -1.24
C VAL A 206 8.91 -23.73 -2.09
N ALA A 207 9.04 -23.59 -3.41
CA ALA A 207 7.96 -23.90 -4.34
C ALA A 207 7.50 -25.36 -4.26
N ASN A 208 6.23 -25.62 -4.57
CA ASN A 208 5.60 -26.95 -4.57
C ASN A 208 5.59 -27.70 -3.22
N THR A 209 5.73 -27.00 -2.09
CA THR A 209 5.56 -27.62 -0.77
C THR A 209 4.08 -27.74 -0.40
N THR A 210 3.58 -28.97 -0.23
CA THR A 210 2.19 -29.23 0.17
C THR A 210 1.93 -28.99 1.66
N LEU A 211 2.93 -28.54 2.41
CA LEU A 211 2.87 -28.40 3.87
C LEU A 211 2.20 -27.10 4.34
N GLU A 212 1.98 -26.14 3.45
CA GLU A 212 1.53 -24.78 3.82
C GLU A 212 0.18 -24.77 4.56
N GLU A 213 -0.76 -25.63 4.15
CA GLU A 213 -2.06 -25.74 4.79
C GLU A 213 -1.99 -26.39 6.17
N SER A 214 -1.07 -27.34 6.37
CA SER A 214 -0.88 -28.01 7.66
C SER A 214 -0.37 -27.07 8.77
N ILE A 215 0.13 -25.87 8.40
CA ILE A 215 0.68 -24.89 9.34
C ILE A 215 -0.43 -23.95 9.84
N PRO A 216 -0.70 -23.90 11.16
CA PRO A 216 -1.64 -22.95 11.75
C PRO A 216 -1.25 -21.49 11.53
N ASN A 217 -2.25 -20.62 11.40
CA ASN A 217 -2.08 -19.20 11.03
C ASN A 217 -1.24 -18.35 12.02
N GLY A 218 -0.91 -18.88 13.20
CA GLY A 218 -0.03 -18.25 14.19
C GLY A 218 1.28 -19.02 14.48
N ALA A 219 1.56 -20.15 13.84
CA ALA A 219 2.70 -21.00 14.17
C ALA A 219 4.05 -20.26 14.00
N VAL A 220 4.94 -20.33 14.99
CA VAL A 220 6.28 -19.77 14.91
C VAL A 220 7.22 -20.83 14.32
N TYR A 221 8.07 -20.44 13.37
CA TYR A 221 9.13 -21.32 12.88
C TYR A 221 10.17 -21.50 13.99
N VAL A 222 10.33 -22.74 14.47
CA VAL A 222 11.40 -23.15 15.37
C VAL A 222 12.45 -23.86 14.53
N SER A 223 13.70 -23.39 14.57
CA SER A 223 14.80 -24.04 13.87
C SER A 223 15.05 -25.46 14.42
N PRO A 224 15.55 -26.41 13.62
CA PRO A 224 15.82 -27.79 14.08
C PRO A 224 16.79 -27.92 15.26
N ASP A 225 17.57 -26.87 15.54
CA ASP A 225 18.51 -26.75 16.67
C ASP A 225 17.86 -26.17 17.95
N GLY A 226 16.55 -25.86 17.92
CA GLY A 226 15.83 -25.24 19.03
C GLY A 226 16.11 -23.74 19.21
N SER A 227 16.86 -23.09 18.30
CA SER A 227 17.15 -21.66 18.38
C SER A 227 15.91 -20.82 18.03
N SER A 228 15.63 -19.82 18.86
CA SER A 228 14.64 -18.78 18.58
C SER A 228 15.21 -17.82 17.51
N PRO A 229 14.43 -17.32 16.54
CA PRO A 229 14.91 -16.54 15.39
C PRO A 229 15.45 -15.12 15.71
N ALA A 230 15.83 -14.87 16.96
CA ALA A 230 16.32 -13.57 17.44
C ALA A 230 17.78 -13.27 17.04
N THR A 231 18.59 -14.26 16.64
CA THR A 231 20.06 -14.14 16.60
C THR A 231 20.76 -14.44 15.28
N GLU A 232 20.07 -14.84 14.21
CA GLU A 232 20.73 -15.19 12.93
C GLU A 232 20.60 -14.11 11.83
N ASN A 233 21.62 -13.99 10.98
CA ASN A 233 21.89 -12.82 10.13
C ASN A 233 20.75 -12.43 9.16
N LYS A 234 20.03 -11.36 9.50
CA LYS A 234 18.85 -10.85 8.77
C LYS A 234 19.01 -10.47 7.28
N PRO A 235 20.15 -9.97 6.74
CA PRO A 235 20.14 -9.42 5.38
C PRO A 235 20.02 -10.49 4.27
N HIS A 236 20.50 -11.72 4.48
CA HIS A 236 20.53 -12.73 3.41
C HIS A 236 19.17 -13.35 3.08
N ARG A 237 18.32 -13.62 4.09
CA ARG A 237 16.98 -14.21 3.85
C ARG A 237 15.99 -13.23 3.22
N ILE A 238 16.09 -11.93 3.54
CA ILE A 238 15.19 -10.89 2.98
C ILE A 238 15.37 -10.76 1.45
N LEU A 239 16.61 -10.87 0.94
CA LEU A 239 16.86 -10.85 -0.50
C LEU A 239 16.21 -12.05 -1.24
N GLN A 240 16.23 -13.24 -0.64
CA GLN A 240 15.65 -14.44 -1.28
C GLN A 240 14.13 -14.34 -1.41
N ILE A 241 13.44 -13.82 -0.40
CA ILE A 241 11.98 -13.60 -0.42
C ILE A 241 11.60 -12.62 -1.55
N ALA A 242 12.29 -11.47 -1.63
CA ALA A 242 12.04 -10.47 -2.67
C ALA A 242 12.35 -10.98 -4.09
N GLN A 243 13.41 -11.79 -4.25
CA GLN A 243 13.78 -12.38 -5.54
C GLN A 243 12.79 -13.45 -6.03
N SER A 244 12.20 -14.24 -5.13
CA SER A 244 11.22 -15.27 -5.53
C SER A 244 9.90 -14.65 -6.00
N ILE A 245 9.40 -13.62 -5.30
CA ILE A 245 8.24 -12.84 -5.72
C ILE A 245 8.52 -12.12 -7.06
N GLY A 246 9.73 -11.56 -7.24
CA GLY A 246 10.13 -10.93 -8.49
C GLY A 246 10.19 -11.88 -9.70
N ARG A 247 10.46 -13.18 -9.49
CA ARG A 247 10.41 -14.20 -10.56
C ARG A 247 8.99 -14.60 -10.93
N LEU A 248 8.08 -14.70 -9.96
CA LEU A 248 6.67 -14.97 -10.19
C LEU A 248 6.01 -13.87 -11.05
N LEU A 249 6.44 -12.62 -10.90
CA LEU A 249 5.97 -11.47 -11.69
C LEU A 249 6.74 -11.22 -13.00
N GLY A 250 7.73 -12.04 -13.35
CA GLY A 250 8.71 -11.76 -14.41
C GLY A 250 8.96 -12.91 -15.40
N GLY A 251 8.05 -13.88 -15.47
CA GLY A 251 8.24 -15.17 -16.16
C GLY A 251 7.89 -15.23 -17.65
N HIS A 252 7.97 -14.13 -18.42
CA HIS A 252 7.77 -14.16 -19.88
C HIS A 252 8.95 -13.53 -20.64
N ASN A 253 9.94 -14.38 -20.95
CA ASN A 253 10.90 -14.07 -22.01
C ASN A 253 10.27 -14.41 -23.36
N LYS A 254 9.93 -13.38 -24.15
CA LYS A 254 10.05 -13.35 -25.62
C LYS A 254 9.93 -11.92 -26.12
#